data_AF-A0A139R2W8-F1
#
_entry.id   AF-A0A139R2W8-F1
#
_cell.length_a   1.000
_cell.length_b   1.000
_cell.length_c   1.000
_cell.angle_alpha   90.00
_cell.angle_beta   90.00
_cell.angle_gamma   90.00
#
_symmetry.space_group_name_H-M   'P 1'
#
loop_
_entity.id
_entity.type
_entity.pdbx_description
1 polymer ?
#
loop_
_entity_poly.entity_id
_entity_poly.type
_entity_poly.pdbx_seq_one_letter_code
_entity_poly.pdbx_strand_id
1 'polypeptide(L)'
;MLDKNWLLTFLAIFGAYLTSETPNPRRKELLKKQFLKRKQLLLVTRTEDNLVLKNRLKELRARDGLNQTQLAKLAKVSRQTISLLERNEYTPSVIIALRIAHIFNEPVENVFSLDEEGEKG
;
A
#
# COMPACT_ATOMS: atom_id res chain seq x y z
N MET A 1 -51.79 -14.40 -2.77
CA MET A 1 -50.98 -15.49 -3.38
C MET A 1 -50.01 -14.85 -4.36
N LEU A 2 -48.70 -14.90 -4.12
CA LEU A 2 -47.70 -14.40 -5.07
C LEU A 2 -47.39 -15.49 -6.10
N ASP A 3 -47.42 -15.12 -7.38
CA ASP A 3 -47.20 -16.03 -8.49
C ASP A 3 -45.70 -16.35 -8.64
N LYS A 4 -45.36 -17.64 -8.72
CA LYS A 4 -43.97 -18.15 -8.68
C LYS A 4 -43.18 -17.87 -9.98
N ASN A 5 -43.78 -17.23 -10.97
CA ASN A 5 -43.16 -16.89 -12.26
C ASN A 5 -42.15 -15.74 -12.20
N TRP A 6 -42.20 -14.86 -11.18
CA TRP A 6 -41.26 -13.74 -11.08
C TRP A 6 -39.81 -14.17 -10.80
N LEU A 7 -39.62 -15.27 -10.05
CA LEU A 7 -38.29 -15.82 -9.78
C LEU A 7 -37.66 -16.46 -11.03
N LEU A 8 -38.47 -17.03 -11.91
CA LEU A 8 -38.01 -17.65 -13.15
C LEU A 8 -37.60 -16.59 -14.19
N THR A 9 -38.33 -15.47 -14.31
CA THR A 9 -37.90 -14.34 -15.15
C THR A 9 -36.68 -13.62 -14.58
N PHE A 10 -36.58 -13.50 -13.25
CA PHE A 10 -35.41 -12.91 -12.60
C PHE A 10 -34.14 -13.77 -12.82
N LEU A 11 -34.24 -15.09 -12.66
CA LEU A 11 -33.14 -16.03 -12.94
C LEU A 11 -32.76 -16.11 -14.42
N ALA A 12 -33.72 -15.98 -15.35
CA ALA A 12 -33.43 -15.98 -16.78
C ALA A 12 -32.66 -14.71 -17.22
N ILE A 13 -33.05 -13.54 -16.70
CA ILE A 13 -32.36 -12.26 -16.98
C ILE A 13 -30.99 -12.24 -16.30
N PHE A 14 -30.89 -12.71 -15.06
CA PHE A 14 -29.62 -12.74 -14.31
C PHE A 14 -28.66 -13.83 -14.83
N GLY A 15 -29.18 -14.98 -15.26
CA GLY A 15 -28.42 -16.04 -15.91
C GLY A 15 -27.85 -15.62 -17.26
N ALA A 16 -28.61 -14.88 -18.08
CA ALA A 16 -28.12 -14.26 -19.30
C ALA A 16 -27.05 -13.18 -19.03
N TYR A 17 -27.15 -12.44 -17.92
CA TYR A 17 -26.14 -11.49 -17.48
C TYR A 17 -24.82 -12.18 -17.08
N LEU A 18 -24.91 -13.31 -16.38
CA LEU A 18 -23.75 -14.11 -15.94
C LEU A 18 -23.11 -14.96 -17.05
N THR A 19 -23.82 -15.22 -18.16
CA THR A 19 -23.27 -15.93 -19.33
C THR A 19 -22.81 -15.01 -20.46
N SER A 20 -23.04 -13.69 -20.36
CA SER A 20 -22.55 -12.70 -21.33
C SER A 20 -21.07 -12.34 -21.12
N GLU A 21 -20.19 -13.34 -21.17
CA GLU A 21 -18.78 -13.10 -21.47
C GLU A 21 -18.62 -12.76 -22.97
N THR A 22 -19.09 -11.59 -23.37
CA THR A 22 -18.40 -10.84 -24.44
C THR A 22 -18.04 -9.49 -23.87
N PRO A 23 -16.84 -9.35 -23.30
CA PRO A 23 -16.42 -8.05 -22.83
C PRO A 23 -16.30 -7.12 -24.05
N ASN A 24 -17.26 -6.20 -24.17
CA ASN A 24 -17.43 -5.28 -25.30
C ASN A 24 -16.06 -4.69 -25.69
N PRO A 25 -15.57 -4.91 -26.92
CA PRO A 25 -14.22 -4.54 -27.32
C PRO A 25 -14.00 -3.02 -27.24
N ARG A 26 -15.05 -2.21 -27.46
CA ARG A 26 -14.97 -0.75 -27.26
C ARG A 26 -14.85 -0.37 -25.79
N ARG A 27 -15.50 -1.12 -24.87
CA ARG A 27 -15.36 -0.90 -23.42
C ARG A 27 -13.96 -1.30 -22.93
N LYS A 28 -13.41 -2.42 -23.42
CA LYS A 28 -12.00 -2.79 -23.16
C LYS A 28 -11.05 -1.72 -23.67
N GLU A 29 -11.26 -1.22 -24.88
CA GLU A 29 -10.40 -0.20 -25.49
C GLU A 29 -10.52 1.16 -24.79
N LEU A 30 -11.72 1.55 -24.35
CA LEU A 30 -11.93 2.77 -23.55
C LEU A 30 -11.32 2.65 -22.15
N LEU A 31 -11.46 1.50 -21.49
CA LEU A 31 -10.80 1.23 -20.22
C LEU A 31 -9.27 1.21 -20.40
N LYS A 32 -8.76 0.60 -21.48
CA LYS A 32 -7.33 0.61 -21.83
C LYS A 32 -6.84 2.02 -22.11
N LYS A 33 -7.58 2.85 -22.85
CA LYS A 33 -7.27 4.27 -23.10
C LYS A 33 -7.36 5.13 -21.85
N GLN A 34 -8.34 4.91 -20.97
CA GLN A 34 -8.44 5.61 -19.68
C GLN A 34 -7.32 5.20 -18.74
N PHE A 35 -6.95 3.92 -18.72
CA PHE A 35 -5.81 3.39 -17.96
C PHE A 35 -4.49 3.93 -18.50
N LEU A 36 -4.31 3.97 -19.83
CA LEU A 36 -3.11 4.52 -20.48
C LEU A 36 -3.00 6.03 -20.30
N LYS A 37 -4.11 6.79 -20.36
CA LYS A 37 -4.14 8.23 -20.10
C LYS A 37 -3.84 8.55 -18.63
N ARG A 38 -4.32 7.74 -17.69
CA ARG A 38 -3.93 7.82 -16.26
C ARG A 38 -2.47 7.43 -16.05
N LYS A 39 -1.98 6.39 -16.74
CA LYS A 39 -0.56 5.98 -16.74
C LYS A 39 0.35 7.05 -17.36
N GLN A 40 -0.13 7.77 -18.37
CA GLN A 40 0.59 8.87 -19.03
C GLN A 40 0.56 10.17 -18.20
N LEU A 41 -0.46 10.37 -17.36
CA LEU A 41 -0.47 11.43 -16.35
C LEU A 41 0.49 11.12 -15.18
N LEU A 42 0.69 9.83 -14.85
CA LEU A 42 1.69 9.37 -13.87
C LEU A 42 3.15 9.50 -14.38
N LEU A 43 3.37 9.69 -15.68
CA LEU A 43 4.71 9.79 -16.29
C LEU A 43 5.41 11.15 -16.07
N VAL A 44 4.83 12.07 -15.29
CA VAL A 44 5.46 13.34 -14.92
C VAL A 44 6.49 13.19 -13.79
N THR A 45 6.53 12.04 -13.09
CA THR A 45 7.59 11.75 -12.11
C THR A 45 8.68 10.89 -12.73
N ARG A 46 9.80 11.55 -13.04
CA ARG A 46 11.05 10.95 -13.51
C ARG A 46 11.65 10.06 -12.41
N THR A 47 11.88 8.77 -12.72
CA THR A 47 12.84 7.83 -12.09
C THR A 47 12.75 7.60 -10.58
N GLU A 48 11.76 6.86 -10.07
CA GLU A 48 11.85 6.16 -8.77
C GLU A 48 11.28 4.73 -8.80
N ASP A 49 11.08 4.14 -9.99
CA ASP A 49 10.30 2.90 -10.16
C ASP A 49 10.89 1.66 -9.45
N ASN A 50 12.11 1.73 -8.89
CA ASN A 50 12.75 0.63 -8.18
C ASN A 50 13.27 1.02 -6.76
N LEU A 51 12.80 2.10 -6.12
CA LEU A 51 13.27 2.44 -4.76
C LEU A 51 12.31 1.91 -3.68
N VAL A 52 12.87 1.20 -2.70
CA VAL A 52 12.15 0.63 -1.55
C VAL A 52 12.64 1.27 -0.26
N LEU A 53 11.71 1.81 0.53
CA LEU A 53 12.03 2.32 1.86
C LEU A 53 12.37 1.16 2.81
N LYS A 54 13.55 1.23 3.43
CA LYS A 54 13.97 0.38 4.54
C LYS A 54 14.03 1.16 5.84
N ASN A 55 14.14 0.43 6.94
CA ASN A 55 14.35 1.01 8.25
C ASN A 55 15.15 0.12 9.20
N ARG A 56 15.72 0.75 10.23
CA ARG A 56 16.51 0.08 11.29
C ARG A 56 15.81 0.06 12.65
N LEU A 57 14.47 0.20 12.70
CA LEU A 57 13.74 0.35 13.97
C LEU A 57 13.98 -0.82 14.93
N LYS A 58 14.00 -2.05 14.42
CA LYS A 58 14.19 -3.24 15.26
C LYS A 58 15.57 -3.27 15.90
N GLU A 59 16.60 -2.87 15.16
CA GLU A 59 17.99 -2.77 15.63
C GLU A 59 18.13 -1.67 16.69
N LEU A 60 17.66 -0.46 16.36
CA LEU A 60 17.74 0.71 17.25
C LEU A 60 16.93 0.51 18.54
N ARG A 61 15.76 -0.14 18.46
CA ARG A 61 15.03 -0.55 19.66
C ARG A 61 15.81 -1.51 20.53
N ALA A 62 16.48 -2.49 19.94
CA ALA A 62 17.28 -3.46 20.70
C ALA A 62 18.46 -2.78 21.40
N ARG A 63 19.15 -1.85 20.70
CA ARG A 63 20.21 -1.00 21.25
C ARG A 63 19.73 -0.23 22.49
N ASP A 64 18.53 0.34 22.42
CA ASP A 64 17.99 1.22 23.46
C ASP A 64 17.09 0.49 24.47
N GLY A 65 17.00 -0.84 24.40
CA GLY A 65 16.19 -1.66 25.32
C GLY A 65 14.68 -1.41 25.24
N LEU A 66 14.18 -0.88 24.11
CA LEU A 66 12.77 -0.54 23.92
C LEU A 66 12.02 -1.70 23.29
N ASN A 67 10.80 -1.99 23.77
CA ASN A 67 9.83 -2.81 23.04
C ASN A 67 8.98 -1.96 22.07
N GLN A 68 8.22 -2.59 21.17
CA GLN A 68 7.40 -1.89 20.18
C GLN A 68 6.37 -0.94 20.83
N THR A 69 5.76 -1.33 21.95
CA THR A 69 4.76 -0.52 22.66
C THR A 69 5.40 0.73 23.26
N GLN A 70 6.60 0.62 23.81
CA GLN A 70 7.36 1.74 24.36
C GLN A 70 7.75 2.73 23.26
N LEU A 71 8.31 2.24 22.14
CA LEU A 71 8.61 3.10 21.00
C LEU A 71 7.35 3.78 20.46
N ALA A 72 6.24 3.05 20.34
CA ALA A 72 4.97 3.60 19.88
C ALA A 72 4.47 4.76 20.77
N LYS A 73 4.61 4.62 22.09
CA LYS A 73 4.25 5.66 23.06
C LYS A 73 5.12 6.92 22.87
N LEU A 74 6.44 6.75 22.76
CA LEU A 74 7.39 7.86 22.53
C LEU A 74 7.13 8.53 21.17
N ALA A 75 6.89 7.71 20.13
CA ALA A 75 6.55 8.12 18.78
C ALA A 75 5.07 8.51 18.62
N LYS A 76 4.27 8.59 19.70
CA LYS A 76 2.83 8.98 19.72
C LYS A 76 2.07 8.38 18.52
N VAL A 77 2.28 7.10 18.27
CA VAL A 77 1.58 6.30 17.26
C VAL A 77 1.07 5.02 17.91
N SER A 78 0.28 4.23 17.18
CA SER A 78 -0.14 2.92 17.66
C SER A 78 1.02 1.93 17.64
N ARG A 79 0.97 0.89 18.50
CA ARG A 79 1.89 -0.26 18.41
C ARG A 79 1.86 -0.92 17.02
N GLN A 80 0.67 -0.98 16.41
CA GLN A 80 0.49 -1.51 15.06
C GLN A 80 1.30 -0.70 14.03
N THR A 81 1.34 0.62 14.15
CA THR A 81 2.14 1.49 13.29
C THR A 81 3.62 1.12 13.38
N ILE A 82 4.17 0.94 14.59
CA ILE A 82 5.56 0.49 14.75
C ILE A 82 5.77 -0.90 14.14
N SER A 83 4.82 -1.83 14.31
CA SER A 83 4.92 -3.15 13.71
C SER A 83 4.90 -3.12 12.18
N LEU A 84 4.08 -2.26 11.57
CA LEU A 84 4.02 -2.10 10.12
C LEU A 84 5.29 -1.43 9.57
N LEU A 85 5.81 -0.43 10.28
CA LEU A 85 7.09 0.20 9.97
C LEU A 85 8.22 -0.83 9.98
N GLU A 86 8.36 -1.63 11.04
CA GLU A 86 9.42 -2.65 11.13
C GLU A 86 9.35 -3.70 10.00
N ARG A 87 8.17 -3.92 9.39
CA ARG A 87 7.99 -4.82 8.24
C ARG A 87 8.10 -4.13 6.88
N ASN A 88 8.35 -2.82 6.84
CA ASN A 88 8.33 -1.98 5.63
C ASN A 88 6.96 -2.02 4.89
N GLU A 89 5.87 -2.26 5.61
CA GLU A 89 4.50 -2.30 5.07
C GLU A 89 3.78 -0.95 5.18
N TYR A 90 4.45 0.05 5.75
CA TYR A 90 3.91 1.39 5.92
C TYR A 90 5.02 2.43 5.76
N THR A 91 4.79 3.40 4.88
CA THR A 91 5.64 4.57 4.73
C THR A 91 5.28 5.60 5.80
N PRO A 92 6.20 5.95 6.72
CA PRO A 92 5.93 6.98 7.72
C PRO A 92 5.76 8.34 7.06
N SER A 93 4.94 9.21 7.65
CA SER A 93 5.01 10.63 7.34
C SER A 93 6.34 11.21 7.83
N VAL A 94 6.79 12.31 7.23
CA VAL A 94 8.01 13.02 7.63
C VAL A 94 8.03 13.33 9.13
N ILE A 95 6.88 13.71 9.71
CA ILE A 95 6.75 13.98 11.15
C ILE A 95 7.04 12.73 11.99
N ILE A 96 6.54 11.55 11.60
CA ILE A 96 6.80 10.29 12.30
C ILE A 96 8.28 9.91 12.17
N ALA A 97 8.84 10.04 10.96
CA ALA A 97 10.23 9.70 10.68
C ALA A 97 11.21 10.55 11.52
N LEU A 98 11.05 11.87 11.50
CA LEU A 98 11.87 12.80 12.29
C LEU A 98 11.75 12.57 13.81
N ARG A 99 10.56 12.24 14.30
CA ARG A 99 10.37 11.95 15.72
C ARG A 99 11.06 10.66 16.15
N ILE A 100 10.97 9.61 15.33
CA ILE A 100 11.66 8.35 15.60
C ILE A 100 13.18 8.56 15.56
N ALA A 101 13.68 9.32 14.58
CA ALA A 101 15.08 9.71 14.49
C ALA A 101 15.56 10.43 15.77
N HIS A 102 14.77 11.39 16.26
CA HIS A 102 15.07 12.08 17.51
C HIS A 102 15.07 11.15 18.74
N ILE A 103 14.12 10.21 18.83
CA ILE A 103 14.05 9.23 19.94
C ILE A 103 15.33 8.40 20.00
N PHE A 104 15.84 7.98 18.84
CA PHE A 104 17.07 7.19 18.75
C PHE A 104 18.35 8.04 18.72
N ASN A 105 18.25 9.37 18.75
CA ASN A 105 19.38 10.28 18.60
C ASN A 105 20.23 9.97 17.35
N GLU A 106 19.56 9.70 16.23
CA GLU A 106 20.17 9.40 14.94
C GLU A 106 19.67 10.39 13.87
N PRO A 107 20.46 10.69 12.83
CA PRO A 107 19.97 11.27 11.60
C PRO A 107 18.83 10.44 11.00
N VAL A 108 17.90 11.07 10.27
CA VAL A 108 16.72 10.36 9.74
C VAL A 108 17.12 9.30 8.70
N GLU A 109 18.16 9.58 7.92
CA GLU A 109 18.78 8.71 6.94
C GLU A 109 19.45 7.47 7.56
N ASN A 110 19.87 7.56 8.83
CA ASN A 110 20.39 6.41 9.59
C ASN A 110 19.28 5.51 10.13
N VAL A 111 18.05 6.03 10.22
CA VAL A 111 16.87 5.28 10.66
C VAL A 111 16.09 4.71 9.48
N PHE A 112 15.96 5.48 8.40
CA PHE A 112 15.21 5.17 7.19
C PHE A 112 16.07 5.42 5.95
N SER A 113 16.24 4.41 5.10
CA SER A 113 17.03 4.48 3.87
C SER A 113 16.21 4.06 2.65
N LEU A 114 16.63 4.48 1.46
CA LEU A 114 16.06 4.00 0.19
C LEU A 114 17.06 3.03 -0.43
N ASP A 115 16.57 1.83 -0.76
CA ASP A 115 17.35 0.79 -1.42
C ASP A 115 16.79 0.52 -2.82
N GLU A 116 17.63 0.10 -3.76
CA GLU A 116 17.18 -0.36 -5.07
C GLU A 116 16.59 -1.78 -4.98
N GLU A 117 15.43 -1.98 -5.59
CA GLU A 117 14.70 -3.23 -5.68
C GLU A 117 15.43 -4.19 -6.65
N GLY A 118 16.54 -4.80 -6.22
CA GLY A 118 17.28 -5.71 -7.12
C GLY A 118 18.64 -6.23 -6.66
N GLU A 119 19.34 -5.60 -5.73
CA GLU A 119 20.68 -6.08 -5.32
C GLU A 119 20.62 -6.82 -3.97
N LYS A 120 20.29 -8.10 -4.04
CA LYS A 120 20.80 -9.06 -3.05
C LYS A 120 22.09 -9.65 -3.63
N GLY A 121 23.23 -9.22 -3.09
CA GLY A 121 24.46 -10.01 -3.13
C GLY A 121 24.31 -11.32 -2.35
#